data_AF-A0A971G4U1-F1
#
_entry.id   AF-A0A971G4U1-F1
#
_cell.length_a   1.000
_cell.length_b   1.000
_cell.length_c   1.000
_cell.angle_alpha   90.00
_cell.angle_beta   90.00
_cell.angle_gamma   90.00
#
_symmetry.space_group_name_H-M   'P 1'
#
loop_
_entity.id
_entity.type
_entity.pdbx_description
1 polymer ?
#
loop_
_entity_poly.entity_id
_entity_poly.type
_entity_poly.pdbx_seq_one_letter_code
_entity_poly.pdbx_strand_id
1 'polypeptide(L)'
;MADKSICYYRGKEKQDISLEVLRNEVAQLLQIDNLSFLIGAGCSSNVVLGQETGISSMAAIYDAFFSENPDFDIAGEKMNGRFDKNLEKLIEALGAVQITSQIVQIDAQAAEKTKTVRNYLRMSIISGLTSIEVKAIYKDFYAKITQRTRKTPISIFTTNYDLFNEMALDELGFPYNNGFVGTYRRKFSPACYNYMYVDNMNLSRDVWERVSSFFNLVKIHGSVSWARKDEQVWEQDYESISDDDTVMIYPTPLKDRTTLMTPYSDLFRAMENRLVQKNGVLIVIGYSFGDDHINRIILNALAVPSFRLVVFGKSTNIDKLIALNDSRITVINSNDKVQYFKNFVESVLPTIHPDVAEEFQMQPVNELIKKFEAEAKDE
;
A
#
# COMPACT_ATOMS: atom_id res chain seq x y z
N MET A 1 22.82 -27.39 2.89
CA MET A 1 22.15 -26.11 2.65
C MET A 1 22.41 -25.26 3.88
N ALA A 2 23.07 -24.11 3.76
CA ALA A 2 23.26 -23.24 4.91
C ALA A 2 21.86 -22.81 5.39
N ASP A 3 21.56 -23.08 6.66
CA ASP A 3 20.29 -22.71 7.25
C ASP A 3 20.14 -21.19 7.14
N LYS A 4 19.08 -20.73 6.49
CA LYS A 4 18.85 -19.30 6.27
C LYS A 4 18.62 -18.65 7.63
N SER A 5 19.63 -17.98 8.16
CA SER A 5 19.52 -17.27 9.44
C SER A 5 18.64 -16.03 9.25
N ILE A 6 17.41 -16.12 9.75
CA ILE A 6 16.46 -15.00 9.79
C ILE A 6 16.56 -14.37 11.17
N CYS A 7 16.90 -13.09 11.21
CA CYS A 7 16.92 -12.32 12.45
C CYS A 7 15.49 -11.94 12.83
N TYR A 8 15.04 -12.48 13.94
CA TYR A 8 13.74 -12.27 14.53
C TYR A 8 13.90 -11.53 15.86
N TYR A 9 13.33 -10.34 15.96
CA TYR A 9 13.36 -9.52 17.16
C TYR A 9 11.98 -9.51 17.78
N ARG A 10 11.89 -9.77 19.08
CA ARG A 10 10.69 -9.52 19.89
C ARG A 10 11.04 -8.55 21.01
N GLY A 11 10.57 -7.32 20.92
CA GLY A 11 11.18 -6.22 21.67
C GLY A 11 12.68 -6.11 21.31
N LYS A 12 13.58 -6.09 22.31
CA LYS A 12 15.04 -6.10 22.09
C LYS A 12 15.66 -7.49 21.94
N GLU A 13 14.91 -8.54 22.26
CA GLU A 13 15.44 -9.90 22.21
C GLU A 13 15.61 -10.35 20.76
N LYS A 14 16.86 -10.57 20.35
CA LYS A 14 17.20 -11.12 19.04
C LYS A 14 17.26 -12.64 19.13
N GLN A 15 16.58 -13.30 18.21
CA GLN A 15 16.64 -14.74 17.98
C GLN A 15 16.90 -14.98 16.49
N ASP A 16 17.66 -16.02 16.17
CA ASP A 16 17.80 -16.45 14.78
C ASP A 16 16.89 -17.67 14.58
N ILE A 17 15.93 -17.56 13.67
CA ILE A 17 14.92 -18.60 13.40
C ILE A 17 15.07 -19.16 11.98
N SER A 18 14.57 -20.37 11.77
CA SER A 18 14.48 -20.96 10.43
C SER A 18 13.31 -20.39 9.64
N LEU A 19 13.36 -20.54 8.33
CA LEU A 19 12.26 -20.14 7.44
C LEU A 19 10.95 -20.90 7.73
N GLU A 20 11.05 -22.16 8.16
CA GLU A 20 9.88 -22.97 8.50
C GLU A 20 9.15 -22.44 9.73
N VAL A 21 9.90 -22.06 10.77
CA VAL A 21 9.33 -21.42 11.97
C VAL A 21 8.63 -20.11 11.60
N LEU A 22 9.27 -19.29 10.76
CA LEU A 22 8.69 -18.03 10.29
C LEU A 22 7.39 -18.27 9.50
N ARG A 23 7.36 -19.24 8.58
CA ARG A 23 6.16 -19.61 7.81
C ARG A 23 5.00 -19.99 8.72
N ASN A 24 5.27 -20.83 9.72
CA ASN A 24 4.27 -21.27 10.68
C ASN A 24 3.71 -20.11 11.50
N GLU A 25 4.58 -19.18 11.94
CA GLU A 25 4.13 -18.00 12.65
C GLU A 25 3.27 -17.07 11.78
N VAL A 26 3.69 -16.79 10.54
CA VAL A 26 2.90 -15.96 9.63
C VAL A 26 1.57 -16.63 9.30
N ALA A 27 1.53 -17.95 9.09
CA ALA A 27 0.28 -18.68 8.90
C ALA A 27 -0.69 -18.53 10.08
N GLN A 28 -0.19 -18.53 11.32
CA GLN A 28 -1.00 -18.26 12.51
C GLN A 28 -1.50 -16.81 12.55
N LEU A 29 -0.65 -15.83 12.18
CA LEU A 29 -1.07 -14.43 12.11
C LEU A 29 -2.18 -14.21 11.06
N LEU A 30 -2.11 -14.91 9.93
CA LEU A 30 -3.13 -14.84 8.88
C LEU A 30 -4.51 -15.37 9.31
N GLN A 31 -4.58 -16.21 10.34
CA GLN A 31 -5.86 -16.71 10.88
C GLN A 31 -6.55 -15.72 11.84
N ILE A 32 -5.88 -14.64 12.24
CA ILE A 32 -6.44 -13.67 13.16
C ILE A 32 -7.54 -12.85 12.47
N ASP A 33 -8.68 -12.71 13.12
CA ASP A 33 -9.85 -12.01 12.56
C ASP A 33 -9.53 -10.54 12.23
N ASN A 34 -8.90 -9.80 13.15
CA ASN A 34 -8.56 -8.39 12.95
C ASN A 34 -7.17 -8.22 12.33
N LEU A 35 -7.02 -8.72 11.11
CA LEU A 35 -5.78 -8.65 10.34
C LEU A 35 -5.73 -7.39 9.47
N SER A 36 -4.61 -6.68 9.57
CA SER A 36 -4.29 -5.55 8.72
C SER A 36 -2.88 -5.65 8.15
N PHE A 37 -2.70 -5.12 6.95
CA PHE A 37 -1.38 -4.92 6.35
C PHE A 37 -1.12 -3.42 6.15
N LEU A 38 0.12 -2.98 6.32
CA LEU A 38 0.61 -1.70 5.82
C LEU A 38 1.66 -1.97 4.74
N ILE A 39 1.30 -1.64 3.50
CA ILE A 39 2.14 -1.79 2.31
C ILE A 39 2.76 -0.43 2.00
N GLY A 40 4.09 -0.35 2.09
CA GLY A 40 4.83 0.87 1.77
C GLY A 40 5.46 0.87 0.37
N ALA A 41 6.17 1.94 0.05
CA ALA A 41 6.72 2.17 -1.29
C ALA A 41 7.70 1.07 -1.73
N GLY A 42 8.38 0.41 -0.77
CA GLY A 42 9.27 -0.71 -1.07
C GLY A 42 8.59 -1.94 -1.68
N CYS A 43 7.25 -2.02 -1.64
CA CYS A 43 6.49 -3.12 -2.26
C CYS A 43 6.20 -2.87 -3.75
N SER A 44 6.29 -1.63 -4.21
CA SER A 44 6.05 -1.25 -5.62
C SER A 44 7.35 -1.19 -6.43
N SER A 45 8.51 -1.17 -5.76
CA SER A 45 9.82 -1.31 -6.38
C SER A 45 10.18 -2.78 -6.59
N ASN A 46 10.70 -3.11 -7.77
CA ASN A 46 11.23 -4.43 -8.06
C ASN A 46 12.44 -4.31 -9.00
N VAL A 47 13.45 -5.13 -8.76
CA VAL A 47 14.67 -5.19 -9.58
C VAL A 47 14.88 -6.63 -10.01
N VAL A 48 14.88 -6.88 -11.32
CA VAL A 48 15.12 -8.19 -11.92
C VAL A 48 16.36 -8.10 -12.79
N LEU A 49 17.34 -8.97 -12.50
CA LEU A 49 18.63 -9.03 -13.23
C LEU A 49 19.38 -7.68 -13.30
N GLY A 50 19.22 -6.84 -12.29
CA GLY A 50 19.86 -5.52 -12.21
C GLY A 50 19.13 -4.41 -12.97
N GLN A 51 17.99 -4.70 -13.59
CA GLN A 51 17.09 -3.71 -14.18
C GLN A 51 15.90 -3.46 -13.27
N GLU A 52 15.55 -2.20 -13.07
CA GLU A 52 14.37 -1.81 -12.30
C GLU A 52 13.13 -2.03 -13.17
N THR A 53 12.29 -2.98 -12.75
CA THR A 53 11.08 -3.36 -13.48
C THR A 53 9.82 -2.84 -12.82
N GLY A 54 9.91 -2.32 -11.59
CA GLY A 54 8.81 -1.67 -10.86
C GLY A 54 8.92 -0.15 -10.81
N ILE A 55 8.23 0.47 -9.87
CA ILE A 55 8.34 1.92 -9.61
C ILE A 55 9.66 2.19 -8.91
N SER A 56 10.42 3.15 -9.44
CA SER A 56 11.71 3.51 -8.90
C SER A 56 11.64 4.03 -7.47
N SER A 57 12.69 3.75 -6.69
CA SER A 57 12.81 4.35 -5.37
C SER A 57 12.81 5.88 -5.44
N MET A 58 12.31 6.56 -4.41
CA MET A 58 12.25 8.03 -4.38
C MET A 58 13.61 8.70 -4.65
N ALA A 59 14.70 8.08 -4.18
CA ALA A 59 16.07 8.54 -4.44
C ALA A 59 16.49 8.40 -5.91
N ALA A 60 16.09 7.32 -6.58
CA ALA A 60 16.34 7.12 -8.00
C ALA A 60 15.52 8.10 -8.86
N ILE A 61 14.25 8.34 -8.51
CA ILE A 61 13.41 9.35 -9.17
C ILE A 61 14.02 10.75 -8.99
N TYR A 62 14.51 11.06 -7.79
CA TYR A 62 15.21 12.33 -7.52
C TYR A 62 16.46 12.48 -8.39
N ASP A 63 17.32 11.46 -8.46
CA ASP A 63 18.55 11.51 -9.26
C ASP A 63 18.25 11.65 -10.76
N ALA A 64 17.20 10.98 -11.25
CA ALA A 64 16.73 11.11 -12.64
C ALA A 64 16.20 12.52 -12.93
N PHE A 65 15.39 13.08 -12.04
CA PHE A 65 14.86 14.45 -12.17
C PHE A 65 15.97 15.49 -12.35
N PHE A 66 17.01 15.44 -11.49
CA PHE A 66 18.13 16.38 -11.57
C PHE A 66 19.12 16.09 -12.70
N SER A 67 19.11 14.87 -13.25
CA SER A 67 19.86 14.56 -14.47
C SER A 67 19.24 15.22 -15.70
N GLU A 68 17.91 15.28 -15.76
CA GLU A 68 17.15 15.98 -16.80
C GLU A 68 17.08 17.50 -16.56
N ASN A 69 17.11 17.94 -15.30
CA ASN A 69 16.97 19.34 -14.88
C ASN A 69 18.16 19.79 -14.00
N PRO A 70 19.40 19.84 -14.55
CA PRO A 70 20.62 20.09 -13.76
C PRO A 70 20.71 21.50 -13.17
N ASP A 71 19.95 22.44 -13.73
CA ASP A 71 19.90 23.84 -13.30
C ASP A 71 18.68 24.16 -12.44
N PHE A 72 17.91 23.14 -12.01
CA PHE A 72 16.77 23.36 -11.13
C PHE A 72 17.20 23.98 -9.79
N ASP A 73 16.70 25.19 -9.55
CA ASP A 73 17.00 26.01 -8.38
C ASP A 73 15.73 26.38 -7.61
N ILE A 74 15.90 26.80 -6.36
CA ILE A 74 14.87 27.50 -5.60
C ILE A 74 15.51 28.76 -5.06
N ALA A 75 14.94 29.93 -5.37
CA ALA A 75 15.49 31.22 -4.95
C ALA A 75 16.97 31.44 -5.36
N GLY A 76 17.37 30.94 -6.54
CA GLY A 76 18.73 31.07 -7.07
C GLY A 76 19.73 30.06 -6.51
N GLU A 77 19.34 29.22 -5.55
CA GLU A 77 20.18 28.16 -4.99
C GLU A 77 19.93 26.83 -5.69
N LYS A 78 21.00 26.14 -6.13
CA LYS A 78 20.85 24.81 -6.75
C LYS A 78 20.38 23.79 -5.72
N MET A 79 19.36 23.01 -6.09
CA MET A 79 18.74 22.03 -5.19
C MET A 79 19.29 20.61 -5.31
N ASN A 80 20.10 20.33 -6.33
CA ASN A 80 20.71 19.00 -6.53
C ASN A 80 21.59 18.59 -5.33
N GLY A 81 21.39 17.38 -4.82
CA GLY A 81 22.10 16.84 -3.66
C GLY A 81 21.55 17.27 -2.30
N ARG A 82 20.45 18.03 -2.25
CA ARG A 82 19.78 18.43 -0.99
C ARG A 82 18.61 17.49 -0.64
N PHE A 83 18.02 17.69 0.54
CA PHE A 83 16.79 17.04 1.00
C PHE A 83 16.83 15.50 1.00
N ASP A 84 17.99 14.90 1.30
CA ASP A 84 18.17 13.44 1.38
C ASP A 84 17.71 12.69 0.11
N LYS A 85 17.84 13.33 -1.07
CA LYS A 85 17.36 12.80 -2.36
C LYS A 85 15.87 12.45 -2.37
N ASN A 86 15.04 13.31 -1.80
CA ASN A 86 13.58 13.10 -1.76
C ASN A 86 12.83 14.28 -2.41
N LEU A 87 12.10 14.00 -3.51
CA LEU A 87 11.30 15.00 -4.22
C LEU A 87 10.08 15.50 -3.41
N GLU A 88 9.55 14.71 -2.48
CA GLU A 88 8.47 15.11 -1.59
C GLU A 88 8.91 16.25 -0.66
N LYS A 89 10.14 16.16 -0.13
CA LYS A 89 10.75 17.23 0.67
C LYS A 89 11.05 18.48 -0.18
N LEU A 90 11.37 18.30 -1.46
CA LEU A 90 11.56 19.41 -2.39
C LEU A 90 10.24 20.15 -2.66
N ILE A 91 9.14 19.42 -2.87
CA ILE A 91 7.78 19.98 -3.01
C ILE A 91 7.38 20.74 -1.73
N GLU A 92 7.72 20.21 -0.56
CA GLU A 92 7.50 20.89 0.72
C GLU A 92 8.25 22.22 0.80
N ALA A 93 9.54 22.24 0.46
CA ALA A 93 10.34 23.46 0.46
C ALA A 93 9.75 24.52 -0.50
N LEU A 94 9.33 24.11 -1.69
CA LEU A 94 8.64 25.00 -2.63
C LEU A 94 7.32 25.55 -2.07
N GLY A 95 6.53 24.71 -1.39
CA GLY A 95 5.30 25.15 -0.72
C GLY A 95 5.57 26.20 0.36
N ALA A 96 6.63 26.03 1.16
CA ALA A 96 7.04 27.03 2.15
C ALA A 96 7.46 28.36 1.49
N VAL A 97 8.17 28.30 0.36
CA VAL A 97 8.54 29.49 -0.43
C VAL A 97 7.29 30.19 -0.97
N GLN A 98 6.31 29.45 -1.51
CA GLN A 98 5.06 30.04 -2.00
C GLN A 98 4.28 30.77 -0.91
N ILE A 99 4.18 30.19 0.29
CA ILE A 99 3.53 30.84 1.43
C ILE A 99 4.27 32.13 1.81
N THR A 100 5.60 32.07 1.86
CA THR A 100 6.43 33.22 2.25
C THR A 100 6.42 34.32 1.19
N SER A 101 6.27 33.97 -0.09
CA SER A 101 6.10 34.91 -1.20
C SER A 101 4.86 35.81 -1.06
N GLN A 102 3.89 35.48 -0.20
CA GLN A 102 2.77 36.37 0.14
C GLN A 102 3.20 37.58 0.98
N ILE A 103 4.36 37.51 1.62
CA ILE A 103 4.93 38.58 2.47
C ILE A 103 6.07 39.28 1.73
N VAL A 104 7.03 38.50 1.20
CA VAL A 104 8.20 39.00 0.46
C VAL A 104 8.45 38.08 -0.72
N GLN A 105 8.53 38.62 -1.93
CA GLN A 105 8.79 37.85 -3.14
C GLN A 105 10.19 37.19 -3.07
N ILE A 106 10.21 35.85 -2.96
CA ILE A 106 11.45 35.05 -2.88
C ILE A 106 11.77 34.39 -4.23
N ASP A 107 10.80 33.69 -4.81
CA ASP A 107 10.94 33.04 -6.11
C ASP A 107 9.61 33.15 -6.87
N ALA A 108 9.63 33.89 -7.99
CA ALA A 108 8.45 34.14 -8.80
C ALA A 108 7.93 32.90 -9.54
N GLN A 109 8.77 31.90 -9.73
CA GLN A 109 8.46 30.67 -10.44
C GLN A 109 8.16 29.51 -9.49
N ALA A 110 8.11 29.73 -8.17
CA ALA A 110 7.87 28.66 -7.19
C ALA A 110 6.60 27.84 -7.44
N ALA A 111 5.53 28.47 -7.96
CA ALA A 111 4.30 27.79 -8.35
C ALA A 111 4.52 26.81 -9.51
N GLU A 112 5.10 27.27 -10.62
CA GLU A 112 5.37 26.43 -11.78
C GLU A 112 6.42 25.36 -11.50
N LYS A 113 7.49 25.70 -10.77
CA LYS A 113 8.50 24.72 -10.32
C LYS A 113 7.87 23.59 -9.51
N THR A 114 6.86 23.89 -8.67
CA THR A 114 6.12 22.87 -7.92
C THR A 114 5.34 21.95 -8.85
N LYS A 115 4.64 22.53 -9.84
CA LYS A 115 3.91 21.78 -10.86
C LYS A 115 4.84 20.88 -11.67
N THR A 116 6.02 21.36 -12.04
CA THR A 116 7.04 20.55 -12.73
C THR A 116 7.45 19.33 -11.91
N VAL A 117 7.80 19.52 -10.63
CA VAL A 117 8.24 18.40 -9.77
C VAL A 117 7.10 17.41 -9.51
N ARG A 118 5.87 17.89 -9.28
CA ARG A 118 4.68 17.02 -9.10
C ARG A 118 4.37 16.20 -10.34
N ASN A 119 4.36 16.84 -11.52
CA ASN A 119 4.15 16.17 -12.79
C ASN A 119 5.22 15.11 -13.04
N TYR A 120 6.49 15.43 -12.79
CA TYR A 120 7.58 14.47 -12.96
C TYR A 120 7.35 13.23 -12.09
N LEU A 121 7.13 13.42 -10.79
CA LEU A 121 6.88 12.33 -9.85
C LEU A 121 5.67 11.48 -10.28
N ARG A 122 4.57 12.13 -10.68
CA ARG A 122 3.37 11.44 -11.16
C ARG A 122 3.65 10.60 -12.41
N MET A 123 4.37 11.16 -13.38
CA MET A 123 4.72 10.43 -14.61
C MET A 123 5.66 9.26 -14.34
N SER A 124 6.61 9.40 -13.41
CA SER A 124 7.48 8.29 -12.98
C SER A 124 6.70 7.16 -12.31
N ILE A 125 5.64 7.47 -11.57
CA ILE A 125 4.75 6.46 -10.97
C ILE A 125 3.94 5.77 -12.06
N ILE A 126 3.31 6.54 -12.96
CA ILE A 126 2.47 6.01 -14.04
C ILE A 126 3.27 5.10 -14.96
N SER A 127 4.48 5.48 -15.35
CA SER A 127 5.33 4.65 -16.22
C SER A 127 5.65 3.29 -15.59
N GLY A 128 5.87 3.25 -14.28
CA GLY A 128 6.12 2.02 -13.52
C GLY A 128 4.91 1.09 -13.38
N LEU A 129 3.66 1.57 -13.53
CA LEU A 129 2.45 0.74 -13.44
C LEU A 129 2.37 -0.35 -14.53
N THR A 130 3.13 -0.19 -15.61
CA THR A 130 3.18 -1.17 -16.71
C THR A 130 3.88 -2.48 -16.33
N SER A 131 4.51 -2.55 -15.14
CA SER A 131 5.23 -3.72 -14.66
C SER A 131 4.35 -4.96 -14.52
N ILE A 132 4.59 -5.96 -15.37
CA ILE A 132 3.90 -7.26 -15.30
C ILE A 132 4.35 -8.04 -14.06
N GLU A 133 5.62 -7.96 -13.71
CA GLU A 133 6.21 -8.71 -12.59
C GLU A 133 5.67 -8.24 -11.24
N VAL A 134 5.61 -6.92 -11.02
CA VAL A 134 5.07 -6.37 -9.77
C VAL A 134 3.59 -6.71 -9.64
N LYS A 135 2.81 -6.57 -10.71
CA LYS A 135 1.41 -7.00 -10.73
C LYS A 135 1.25 -8.47 -10.36
N ALA A 136 2.07 -9.36 -10.92
CA ALA A 136 2.04 -10.78 -10.58
C ALA A 136 2.32 -11.03 -9.08
N ILE A 137 3.29 -10.33 -8.48
CA ILE A 137 3.60 -10.44 -7.05
C ILE A 137 2.40 -9.98 -6.19
N TYR A 138 1.74 -8.87 -6.54
CA TYR A 138 0.54 -8.43 -5.82
C TYR A 138 -0.63 -9.42 -5.98
N LYS A 139 -0.81 -10.02 -7.16
CA LYS A 139 -1.82 -11.07 -7.37
C LYS A 139 -1.56 -12.28 -6.47
N ASP A 140 -0.32 -12.76 -6.46
CA ASP A 140 0.09 -13.86 -5.58
C ASP A 140 -0.09 -13.50 -4.10
N PHE A 141 0.23 -12.26 -3.71
CA PHE A 141 0.00 -11.77 -2.36
C PHE A 141 -1.47 -11.90 -1.96
N TYR A 142 -2.39 -11.32 -2.74
CA TYR A 142 -3.83 -11.36 -2.45
C TYR A 142 -4.37 -12.79 -2.47
N ALA A 143 -3.97 -13.61 -3.45
CA ALA A 143 -4.37 -15.01 -3.52
C ALA A 143 -3.94 -15.83 -2.29
N LYS A 144 -2.73 -15.59 -1.77
CA LYS A 144 -2.18 -16.34 -0.62
C LYS A 144 -2.72 -15.89 0.74
N ILE A 145 -3.15 -14.64 0.88
CA ILE A 145 -3.73 -14.15 2.15
C ILE A 145 -5.24 -14.42 2.28
N THR A 146 -5.93 -14.71 1.18
CA THR A 146 -7.36 -15.06 1.19
C THR A 146 -7.58 -16.42 1.85
N GLN A 147 -8.49 -16.47 2.83
CA GLN A 147 -8.90 -17.68 3.54
C GLN A 147 -10.42 -17.70 3.69
N ARG A 148 -11.07 -18.83 3.38
CA ARG A 148 -12.53 -18.88 3.21
C ARG A 148 -13.37 -18.59 4.45
N THR A 149 -12.82 -18.78 5.64
CA THR A 149 -13.58 -18.76 6.91
C THR A 149 -13.50 -17.44 7.69
N ARG A 150 -12.96 -16.38 7.08
CA ARG A 150 -12.72 -15.11 7.79
C ARG A 150 -14.01 -14.39 8.17
N LYS A 151 -14.07 -13.89 9.41
CA LYS A 151 -15.22 -13.13 9.92
C LYS A 151 -15.14 -11.63 9.66
N THR A 152 -13.97 -11.09 9.38
CA THR A 152 -13.82 -9.68 9.07
C THR A 152 -12.89 -9.49 7.88
N PRO A 153 -13.17 -8.48 7.02
CA PRO A 153 -12.35 -8.21 5.84
C PRO A 153 -10.93 -7.84 6.25
N ILE A 154 -9.96 -8.30 5.49
CA ILE A 154 -8.57 -7.87 5.68
C ILE A 154 -8.47 -6.39 5.29
N SER A 155 -7.83 -5.60 6.14
CA SER A 155 -7.62 -4.17 5.87
C SER A 155 -6.21 -3.94 5.35
N ILE A 156 -6.12 -3.44 4.12
CA ILE A 156 -4.87 -3.05 3.48
C ILE A 156 -4.74 -1.55 3.58
N PHE A 157 -3.76 -1.10 4.35
CA PHE A 157 -3.32 0.28 4.39
C PHE A 157 -2.15 0.43 3.42
N THR A 158 -2.12 1.50 2.65
CA THR A 158 -0.98 1.80 1.79
C THR A 158 -0.65 3.28 1.80
N THR A 159 0.64 3.57 1.77
CA THR A 159 1.18 4.92 1.53
C THR A 159 1.44 5.19 0.06
N ASN A 160 1.20 4.18 -0.80
CA ASN A 160 1.60 4.25 -2.19
C ASN A 160 0.52 4.95 -3.02
N TYR A 161 0.97 5.82 -3.92
CA TYR A 161 0.09 6.52 -4.86
C TYR A 161 -0.34 5.64 -6.04
N ASP A 162 0.40 4.57 -6.32
CA ASP A 162 0.21 3.63 -7.43
C ASP A 162 -1.04 2.75 -7.31
N LEU A 163 -1.41 2.06 -8.40
CA LEU A 163 -2.64 1.26 -8.52
C LEU A 163 -2.42 -0.25 -8.47
N PHE A 164 -1.26 -0.73 -8.00
CA PHE A 164 -0.97 -2.17 -8.03
C PHE A 164 -1.93 -3.01 -7.18
N ASN A 165 -2.44 -2.44 -6.08
CA ASN A 165 -3.40 -3.12 -5.22
C ASN A 165 -4.74 -3.30 -5.95
N GLU A 166 -5.27 -2.22 -6.52
CA GLU A 166 -6.51 -2.19 -7.27
C GLU A 166 -6.45 -3.10 -8.49
N MET A 167 -5.40 -2.98 -9.31
CA MET A 167 -5.20 -3.81 -10.51
C MET A 167 -5.13 -5.30 -10.16
N ALA A 168 -4.43 -5.68 -9.09
CA ALA A 168 -4.35 -7.07 -8.67
C ALA A 168 -5.71 -7.59 -8.19
N LEU A 169 -6.45 -6.82 -7.39
CA LEU A 169 -7.78 -7.20 -6.91
C LEU A 169 -8.79 -7.32 -8.07
N ASP A 170 -8.77 -6.37 -9.00
CA ASP A 170 -9.62 -6.36 -10.21
C ASP A 170 -9.33 -7.59 -11.09
N GLU A 171 -8.05 -7.90 -11.36
CA GLU A 171 -7.64 -9.06 -12.16
C GLU A 171 -7.97 -10.40 -11.48
N LEU A 172 -8.01 -10.44 -10.15
CA LEU A 172 -8.41 -11.64 -9.39
C LEU A 172 -9.94 -11.75 -9.24
N GLY A 173 -10.70 -10.72 -9.60
CA GLY A 173 -12.14 -10.66 -9.36
C GLY A 173 -12.52 -10.54 -7.89
N PHE A 174 -11.60 -10.09 -7.03
CA PHE A 174 -11.84 -9.97 -5.60
C PHE A 174 -12.52 -8.62 -5.31
N PRO A 175 -13.73 -8.60 -4.70
CA PRO A 175 -14.39 -7.36 -4.38
C PRO A 175 -13.60 -6.61 -3.30
N TYR A 176 -13.53 -5.29 -3.42
CA TYR A 176 -12.88 -4.46 -2.41
C TYR A 176 -13.58 -3.12 -2.24
N ASN A 177 -13.32 -2.53 -1.09
CA ASN A 177 -13.80 -1.22 -0.72
C ASN A 177 -12.61 -0.27 -0.54
N ASN A 178 -12.45 0.65 -1.49
CA ASN A 178 -11.38 1.65 -1.50
C ASN A 178 -11.81 3.03 -0.99
N GLY A 179 -12.98 3.14 -0.33
CA GLY A 179 -13.50 4.42 0.15
C GLY A 179 -14.37 5.18 -0.87
N PHE A 180 -14.59 4.62 -2.06
CA PHE A 180 -15.45 5.20 -3.09
C PHE A 180 -16.75 4.42 -3.27
N VAL A 181 -17.83 5.16 -3.52
CA VAL A 181 -19.16 4.61 -3.79
C VAL A 181 -19.62 4.96 -5.20
N GLY A 182 -20.42 4.07 -5.79
CA GLY A 182 -20.89 4.16 -7.16
C GLY A 182 -20.15 3.20 -8.08
N THR A 183 -20.72 2.90 -9.24
CA THR A 183 -20.13 1.99 -10.22
C THR A 183 -19.56 2.75 -11.41
N TYR A 184 -20.32 3.71 -11.95
CA TYR A 184 -19.92 4.50 -13.12
C TYR A 184 -19.20 5.80 -12.75
N ARG A 185 -19.71 6.52 -11.76
CA ARG A 185 -19.06 7.71 -11.19
C ARG A 185 -18.79 7.46 -9.72
N ARG A 186 -17.54 7.19 -9.39
CA ARG A 186 -17.09 6.80 -8.06
C ARG A 186 -16.75 8.05 -7.24
N LYS A 187 -17.54 8.30 -6.19
CA LYS A 187 -17.35 9.44 -5.28
C LYS A 187 -16.80 8.97 -3.94
N PHE A 188 -15.83 9.68 -3.39
CA PHE A 188 -15.31 9.37 -2.06
C PHE A 188 -16.42 9.52 -1.01
N SER A 189 -16.58 8.49 -0.19
CA SER A 189 -17.55 8.44 0.90
C SER A 189 -16.99 7.56 2.02
N PRO A 190 -16.36 8.13 3.05
CA PRO A 190 -15.65 7.34 4.07
C PRO A 190 -16.58 6.44 4.88
N ALA A 191 -17.89 6.75 4.90
CA ALA A 191 -18.90 5.90 5.52
C ALA A 191 -18.91 4.47 4.96
N CYS A 192 -18.48 4.26 3.71
CA CYS A 192 -18.50 2.93 3.10
C CYS A 192 -17.50 1.96 3.73
N TYR A 193 -16.45 2.43 4.42
CA TYR A 193 -15.54 1.56 5.19
C TYR A 193 -16.24 0.80 6.33
N ASN A 194 -17.46 1.20 6.70
CA ASN A 194 -18.28 0.50 7.68
C ASN A 194 -19.20 -0.57 7.04
N TYR A 195 -19.24 -0.67 5.72
CA TYR A 195 -20.03 -1.68 5.01
C TYR A 195 -19.22 -2.95 4.78
N MET A 196 -19.94 -4.06 4.61
CA MET A 196 -19.35 -5.38 4.40
C MET A 196 -20.08 -6.11 3.29
N TYR A 197 -19.32 -6.82 2.45
CA TYR A 197 -19.87 -7.62 1.36
C TYR A 197 -20.23 -9.02 1.89
N VAL A 198 -21.49 -9.41 1.71
CA VAL A 198 -22.05 -10.66 2.23
C VAL A 198 -22.70 -11.45 1.11
N ASP A 199 -22.57 -12.78 1.19
CA ASP A 199 -23.23 -13.72 0.31
C ASP A 199 -24.67 -13.96 0.77
N ASN A 200 -25.58 -14.06 -0.21
CA ASN A 200 -27.01 -14.28 -0.03
C ASN A 200 -27.42 -15.73 -0.35
N MET A 201 -26.53 -16.70 -0.12
CA MET A 201 -26.76 -18.11 -0.49
C MET A 201 -27.89 -18.83 0.29
N ASN A 202 -28.47 -18.24 1.33
CA ASN A 202 -29.50 -18.88 2.15
C ASN A 202 -30.84 -18.12 2.12
N LEU A 203 -31.72 -18.48 1.17
CA LEU A 203 -33.10 -17.97 1.10
C LEU A 203 -33.99 -18.37 2.30
N SER A 204 -33.56 -19.33 3.14
CA SER A 204 -34.38 -19.92 4.22
C SER A 204 -33.83 -19.75 5.63
N ARG A 205 -32.62 -19.19 5.79
CA ARG A 205 -32.00 -18.88 7.08
C ARG A 205 -31.47 -17.45 7.01
N ASP A 206 -31.77 -16.63 8.02
CA ASP A 206 -31.17 -15.29 8.24
C ASP A 206 -29.66 -15.36 8.57
N VAL A 207 -28.91 -16.19 7.84
CA VAL A 207 -27.47 -16.40 8.02
C VAL A 207 -26.78 -15.94 6.74
N TRP A 208 -26.41 -14.67 6.76
CA TRP A 208 -25.54 -14.05 5.77
C TRP A 208 -24.11 -14.55 6.01
N GLU A 209 -23.56 -15.30 5.05
CA GLU A 209 -22.16 -15.68 5.07
C GLU A 209 -21.32 -14.56 4.46
N ARG A 210 -20.09 -14.36 4.94
CA ARG A 210 -19.24 -13.29 4.43
C ARG A 210 -18.42 -13.78 3.25
N VAL A 211 -18.24 -12.91 2.26
CA VAL A 211 -17.31 -13.19 1.17
C VAL A 211 -15.89 -13.01 1.69
N SER A 212 -15.14 -14.10 1.69
CA SER A 212 -13.79 -14.18 2.26
C SER A 212 -12.73 -13.42 1.48
N SER A 213 -12.96 -13.21 0.18
CA SER A 213 -12.13 -12.42 -0.72
C SER A 213 -12.49 -10.93 -0.74
N PHE A 214 -13.22 -10.44 0.28
CA PHE A 214 -13.54 -9.01 0.41
C PHE A 214 -12.48 -8.25 1.22
N PHE A 215 -11.93 -7.19 0.63
CA PHE A 215 -10.86 -6.38 1.22
C PHE A 215 -11.28 -4.92 1.47
N ASN A 216 -10.79 -4.33 2.55
CA ASN A 216 -10.82 -2.87 2.72
C ASN A 216 -9.46 -2.31 2.30
N LEU A 217 -9.42 -1.42 1.31
CA LEU A 217 -8.20 -0.75 0.84
C LEU A 217 -8.23 0.73 1.25
N VAL A 218 -7.25 1.16 2.02
CA VAL A 218 -7.17 2.53 2.56
C VAL A 218 -5.85 3.15 2.11
N LYS A 219 -5.92 4.07 1.15
CA LYS A 219 -4.75 4.78 0.59
C LYS A 219 -4.52 6.07 1.35
N ILE A 220 -3.66 6.02 2.35
CA ILE A 220 -3.48 7.10 3.35
C ILE A 220 -2.99 8.41 2.70
N HIS A 221 -2.15 8.31 1.67
CA HIS A 221 -1.57 9.45 0.97
C HIS A 221 -2.31 9.84 -0.32
N GLY A 222 -3.42 9.18 -0.61
CA GLY A 222 -4.17 9.35 -1.85
C GLY A 222 -3.68 8.46 -2.98
N SER A 223 -4.02 8.82 -4.21
CA SER A 223 -3.79 8.00 -5.39
C SER A 223 -3.64 8.86 -6.63
N VAL A 224 -2.92 8.35 -7.63
CA VAL A 224 -2.87 8.96 -8.98
C VAL A 224 -4.23 8.93 -9.70
N SER A 225 -5.17 8.10 -9.25
CA SER A 225 -6.54 7.99 -9.78
C SER A 225 -7.55 8.94 -9.12
N TRP A 226 -7.13 9.76 -8.15
CA TRP A 226 -8.04 10.64 -7.41
C TRP A 226 -8.00 12.06 -7.94
N ALA A 227 -9.17 12.61 -8.25
CA ALA A 227 -9.33 13.99 -8.69
C ALA A 227 -10.30 14.76 -7.80
N ARG A 228 -9.95 16.02 -7.49
CA ARG A 228 -10.81 16.96 -6.78
C ARG A 228 -11.60 17.78 -7.80
N LYS A 229 -12.91 17.67 -7.76
CA LYS A 229 -13.85 18.46 -8.58
C LYS A 229 -14.99 18.92 -7.68
N ASP A 230 -15.31 20.21 -7.71
CA ASP A 230 -16.40 20.82 -6.93
C ASP A 230 -16.33 20.51 -5.42
N GLU A 231 -15.15 20.68 -4.80
CA GLU A 231 -14.88 20.34 -3.38
C GLU A 231 -15.08 18.85 -3.02
N GLN A 232 -15.31 17.98 -4.00
CA GLN A 232 -15.49 16.55 -3.82
C GLN A 232 -14.33 15.77 -4.44
N VAL A 233 -14.06 14.59 -3.90
CA VAL A 233 -13.05 13.67 -4.45
C VAL A 233 -13.73 12.58 -5.25
N TRP A 234 -13.26 12.39 -6.47
CA TRP A 234 -13.76 11.42 -7.44
C TRP A 234 -12.62 10.51 -7.89
N GLU A 235 -12.94 9.24 -8.10
CA GLU A 235 -12.02 8.28 -8.70
C GLU A 235 -12.27 8.24 -10.22
N GLN A 236 -11.20 8.42 -10.98
CA GLN A 236 -11.18 8.51 -12.45
C GLN A 236 -9.92 7.83 -12.98
N ASP A 237 -9.91 7.53 -14.28
CA ASP A 237 -8.71 7.03 -14.95
C ASP A 237 -7.57 8.06 -14.81
N TYR A 238 -6.39 7.60 -14.40
CA TYR A 238 -5.23 8.47 -14.17
C TYR A 238 -4.77 9.20 -15.44
N GLU A 239 -5.09 8.71 -16.64
CA GLU A 239 -4.79 9.37 -17.91
C GLU A 239 -5.69 10.60 -18.16
N SER A 240 -6.87 10.62 -17.53
CA SER A 240 -7.89 11.66 -17.73
C SER A 240 -7.82 12.83 -16.73
N ILE A 241 -6.89 12.76 -15.76
CA ILE A 241 -6.82 13.71 -14.64
C ILE A 241 -5.70 14.73 -14.91
N SER A 242 -6.04 16.02 -14.87
CA SER A 242 -5.03 17.10 -14.90
C SER A 242 -4.25 17.16 -13.58
N ASP A 243 -3.01 17.67 -13.59
CA ASP A 243 -2.21 17.77 -12.36
C ASP A 243 -2.88 18.66 -11.30
N ASP A 244 -3.49 19.77 -11.74
CA ASP A 244 -4.16 20.74 -10.87
C ASP A 244 -5.36 20.11 -10.13
N ASP A 245 -5.97 19.07 -10.72
CA ASP A 245 -7.10 18.35 -10.12
C ASP A 245 -6.66 17.18 -9.22
N THR A 246 -5.38 16.80 -9.19
CA THR A 246 -4.95 15.53 -8.56
C THR A 246 -4.93 15.60 -7.04
N VAL A 247 -5.42 14.55 -6.37
CA VAL A 247 -5.52 14.47 -4.90
C VAL A 247 -4.45 13.53 -4.34
N MET A 248 -3.25 14.08 -4.13
CA MET A 248 -2.12 13.40 -3.46
C MET A 248 -1.61 14.26 -2.30
N ILE A 249 -1.29 13.61 -1.16
CA ILE A 249 -0.55 14.24 -0.06
C ILE A 249 0.82 13.59 0.05
N TYR A 250 1.84 14.43 0.06
CA TYR A 250 3.20 14.02 0.31
C TYR A 250 3.47 13.92 1.82
N PRO A 251 4.22 12.91 2.30
CA PRO A 251 4.51 12.66 3.71
C PRO A 251 5.52 13.65 4.29
N THR A 252 5.13 14.92 4.41
CA THR A 252 5.98 16.03 4.84
C THR A 252 5.43 16.72 6.10
N PRO A 253 6.25 17.21 7.04
CA PRO A 253 5.75 17.87 8.25
C PRO A 253 4.80 19.05 8.02
N LEU A 254 4.99 19.84 6.95
CA LEU A 254 4.10 20.97 6.62
C LEU A 254 2.70 20.55 6.13
N LYS A 255 2.42 19.24 5.98
CA LYS A 255 1.11 18.70 5.58
C LYS A 255 0.06 18.72 6.70
N ASP A 256 0.38 19.12 7.93
CA ASP A 256 -0.54 18.99 9.06
C ASP A 256 -1.91 19.62 8.79
N ARG A 257 -1.96 20.79 8.13
CA ARG A 257 -3.24 21.41 7.71
C ARG A 257 -3.99 20.58 6.66
N THR A 258 -3.31 19.91 5.73
CA THR A 258 -3.95 19.09 4.71
C THR A 258 -4.43 17.75 5.24
N THR A 259 -3.77 17.18 6.26
CA THR A 259 -4.24 15.95 6.94
C THR A 259 -5.51 16.15 7.76
N LEU A 260 -5.82 17.40 8.13
CA LEU A 260 -7.06 17.76 8.79
C LEU A 260 -8.25 17.90 7.82
N MET A 261 -7.99 17.94 6.52
CA MET A 261 -9.02 18.05 5.49
C MET A 261 -9.47 16.68 4.98
N THR A 262 -10.72 16.58 4.51
CA THR A 262 -11.21 15.43 3.74
C THR A 262 -10.43 15.35 2.41
N PRO A 263 -10.04 14.14 1.96
CA PRO A 263 -10.40 12.81 2.46
C PRO A 263 -9.49 12.27 3.59
N TYR A 264 -8.39 12.96 3.88
CA TYR A 264 -7.28 12.40 4.66
C TYR A 264 -7.61 12.17 6.13
N SER A 265 -8.30 13.12 6.76
CA SER A 265 -8.75 12.97 8.15
C SER A 265 -9.63 11.73 8.32
N ASP A 266 -10.47 11.43 7.34
CA ASP A 266 -11.33 10.25 7.32
C ASP A 266 -10.53 8.95 7.12
N LEU A 267 -9.52 8.97 6.25
CA LEU A 267 -8.64 7.81 5.99
C LEU A 267 -7.78 7.47 7.21
N PHE A 268 -7.23 8.48 7.88
CA PHE A 268 -6.48 8.29 9.14
C PHE A 268 -7.39 7.75 10.25
N ARG A 269 -8.61 8.26 10.36
CA ARG A 269 -9.62 7.73 11.31
C ARG A 269 -9.99 6.29 10.99
N ALA A 270 -10.15 5.93 9.71
CA ALA A 270 -10.42 4.55 9.30
C ALA A 270 -9.28 3.61 9.72
N MET A 271 -8.02 4.05 9.55
CA MET A 271 -6.85 3.32 10.03
C MET A 271 -6.85 3.17 11.56
N GLU A 272 -6.99 4.28 12.29
CA GLU A 272 -7.00 4.28 13.76
C GLU A 272 -8.08 3.35 14.31
N ASN A 273 -9.32 3.49 13.83
CA ASN A 273 -10.47 2.67 14.24
C ASN A 273 -10.24 1.18 14.02
N ARG A 274 -9.49 0.79 12.98
CA ARG A 274 -9.18 -0.61 12.70
C ARG A 274 -8.06 -1.12 13.60
N LEU A 275 -7.02 -0.32 13.85
CA LEU A 275 -5.87 -0.74 14.65
C LEU A 275 -6.17 -0.85 16.14
N VAL A 276 -7.12 -0.07 16.67
CA VAL A 276 -7.50 -0.13 18.09
C VAL A 276 -8.43 -1.31 18.44
N GLN A 277 -8.76 -2.17 17.47
CA GLN A 277 -9.59 -3.34 17.73
C GLN A 277 -8.84 -4.41 18.54
N LYS A 278 -9.58 -5.12 19.40
CA LYS A 278 -9.02 -6.22 20.20
C LYS A 278 -8.49 -7.33 19.30
N ASN A 279 -7.43 -8.00 19.73
CA ASN A 279 -6.73 -9.04 18.98
C ASN A 279 -6.36 -8.61 17.55
N GLY A 280 -6.03 -7.32 17.37
CA GLY A 280 -5.57 -6.78 16.09
C GLY A 280 -4.12 -7.13 15.80
N VAL A 281 -3.81 -7.44 14.55
CA VAL A 281 -2.45 -7.56 14.05
C VAL A 281 -2.25 -6.63 12.87
N LEU A 282 -1.17 -5.85 12.92
CA LEU A 282 -0.68 -5.09 11.78
C LEU A 282 0.63 -5.69 11.28
N ILE A 283 0.63 -6.18 10.05
CA ILE A 283 1.84 -6.62 9.35
C ILE A 283 2.32 -5.50 8.44
N VAL A 284 3.54 -5.01 8.64
CA VAL A 284 4.12 -3.88 7.91
C VAL A 284 5.22 -4.38 6.98
N ILE A 285 5.14 -4.02 5.69
CA ILE A 285 6.10 -4.44 4.67
C ILE A 285 6.41 -3.24 3.75
N GLY A 286 7.69 -3.04 3.42
CA GLY A 286 8.10 -2.00 2.47
C GLY A 286 7.95 -0.56 3.00
N TYR A 287 7.64 -0.38 4.28
CA TYR A 287 7.51 0.92 4.94
C TYR A 287 8.68 1.19 5.88
N SER A 288 9.35 2.33 5.69
CA SER A 288 10.58 2.69 6.40
C SER A 288 10.35 3.36 7.75
N PHE A 289 9.10 3.63 8.14
CA PHE A 289 8.72 4.45 9.30
C PHE A 289 9.20 5.91 9.17
N GLY A 290 9.20 6.46 7.95
CA GLY A 290 9.57 7.85 7.68
C GLY A 290 8.46 8.88 7.88
N ASP A 291 7.22 8.47 8.15
CA ASP A 291 6.07 9.37 8.32
C ASP A 291 5.60 9.39 9.79
N ASP A 292 5.92 10.46 10.50
CA ASP A 292 5.65 10.59 11.93
C ASP A 292 4.16 10.51 12.30
N HIS A 293 3.25 10.92 11.41
CA HIS A 293 1.82 10.82 11.69
C HIS A 293 1.36 9.37 11.68
N ILE A 294 1.73 8.61 10.64
CA ILE A 294 1.43 7.17 10.55
C ILE A 294 2.08 6.42 11.72
N ASN A 295 3.35 6.74 12.03
CA ASN A 295 4.07 6.17 13.15
C ASN A 295 3.31 6.40 14.47
N ARG A 296 2.81 7.61 14.72
CA ARG A 296 2.03 7.93 15.92
C ARG A 296 0.76 7.09 16.03
N ILE A 297 0.02 6.90 14.94
CA ILE A 297 -1.20 6.07 14.93
C ILE A 297 -0.86 4.62 15.26
N ILE A 298 0.19 4.07 14.64
CA ILE A 298 0.64 2.69 14.90
C ILE A 298 1.09 2.52 16.35
N LEU A 299 1.89 3.47 16.87
CA LEU A 299 2.38 3.42 18.25
C LEU A 299 1.25 3.61 19.27
N ASN A 300 0.25 4.46 18.98
CA ASN A 300 -0.93 4.62 19.82
C ASN A 300 -1.75 3.32 19.89
N ALA A 301 -1.78 2.51 18.83
CA ALA A 301 -2.45 1.20 18.86
C ALA A 301 -1.81 0.22 19.87
N LEU A 302 -0.54 0.43 20.25
CA LEU A 302 0.10 -0.29 21.37
C LEU A 302 -0.50 0.09 22.74
N ALA A 303 -1.44 1.03 22.83
CA ALA A 303 -2.25 1.17 24.05
C ALA A 303 -3.17 -0.04 24.26
N VAL A 304 -3.52 -0.77 23.19
CA VAL A 304 -4.33 -2.00 23.24
C VAL A 304 -3.42 -3.19 23.59
N PRO A 305 -3.59 -3.88 24.74
CA PRO A 305 -2.68 -4.94 25.16
C PRO A 305 -2.58 -6.11 24.18
N SER A 306 -3.68 -6.42 23.49
CA SER A 306 -3.77 -7.51 22.52
C SER A 306 -3.28 -7.16 21.12
N PHE A 307 -2.93 -5.90 20.84
CA PHE A 307 -2.45 -5.49 19.52
C PHE A 307 -1.02 -5.98 19.31
N ARG A 308 -0.75 -6.56 18.13
CA ARG A 308 0.61 -6.96 17.72
C ARG A 308 1.04 -6.21 16.47
N LEU A 309 2.26 -5.70 16.50
CA LEU A 309 2.91 -5.07 15.35
C LEU A 309 4.00 -6.01 14.84
N VAL A 310 3.92 -6.41 13.58
CA VAL A 310 4.91 -7.30 12.94
C VAL A 310 5.50 -6.56 11.74
N VAL A 311 6.80 -6.29 11.77
CA VAL A 311 7.48 -5.46 10.78
C VAL A 311 8.49 -6.30 10.01
N PHE A 312 8.31 -6.37 8.69
CA PHE A 312 9.31 -6.90 7.77
C PHE A 312 10.12 -5.75 7.21
N GLY A 313 11.33 -5.53 7.74
CA GLY A 313 12.16 -4.43 7.28
C GLY A 313 13.44 -4.21 8.07
N LYS A 314 14.29 -3.32 7.53
CA LYS A 314 15.50 -2.82 8.18
C LYS A 314 15.71 -1.35 7.79
N SER A 315 15.67 -0.46 8.77
CA SER A 315 15.95 0.96 8.61
C SER A 315 16.33 1.56 9.96
N THR A 316 16.91 2.76 9.96
CA THR A 316 17.25 3.49 11.19
C THR A 316 16.03 3.74 12.08
N ASN A 317 14.84 3.97 11.51
CA ASN A 317 13.62 4.14 12.28
C ASN A 317 13.05 2.81 12.79
N ILE A 318 13.25 1.71 12.07
CA ILE A 318 12.91 0.37 12.57
C ILE A 318 13.82 -0.02 13.73
N ASP A 319 15.10 0.35 13.71
CA ASP A 319 16.01 0.13 14.85
C ASP A 319 15.53 0.88 16.11
N LYS A 320 14.92 2.07 15.96
CA LYS A 320 14.27 2.77 17.07
C LYS A 320 13.09 1.99 17.63
N LEU A 321 12.31 1.29 16.80
CA LEU A 321 11.20 0.43 17.27
C LEU A 321 11.71 -0.73 18.11
N ILE A 322 12.80 -1.39 17.69
CA ILE A 322 13.47 -2.43 18.47
C ILE A 322 13.94 -1.85 19.82
N ALA A 323 14.50 -0.64 19.81
CA ALA A 323 14.98 0.04 21.00
C ALA A 323 13.89 0.39 22.04
N LEU A 324 12.60 0.41 21.66
CA LEU A 324 11.49 0.59 22.60
C LEU A 324 11.32 -0.61 23.55
N ASN A 325 11.83 -1.79 23.19
CA ASN A 325 11.73 -3.02 23.98
C ASN A 325 10.29 -3.45 24.32
N ASP A 326 9.35 -3.27 23.40
CA ASP A 326 7.97 -3.73 23.60
C ASP A 326 7.80 -5.14 23.00
N SER A 327 7.39 -6.12 23.82
CA SER A 327 7.20 -7.52 23.41
C SER A 327 6.13 -7.75 22.34
N ARG A 328 5.29 -6.73 22.07
CA ARG A 328 4.23 -6.75 21.04
C ARG A 328 4.75 -6.30 19.69
N ILE A 329 5.94 -5.69 19.65
CA ILE A 329 6.64 -5.32 18.43
C ILE A 329 7.56 -6.48 18.05
N THR A 330 7.31 -7.05 16.88
CA THR A 330 8.14 -8.06 16.25
C THR A 330 8.78 -7.47 15.01
N VAL A 331 10.10 -7.57 14.87
CA VAL A 331 10.83 -7.11 13.68
C VAL A 331 11.55 -8.28 13.04
N ILE A 332 11.39 -8.45 11.74
CA ILE A 332 11.90 -9.58 10.98
C ILE A 332 12.74 -9.05 9.83
N ASN A 333 13.98 -9.49 9.75
CA ASN A 333 14.85 -9.25 8.61
C ASN A 333 15.84 -10.40 8.40
N SER A 334 16.42 -10.49 7.22
CA SER A 334 17.49 -11.46 6.94
C SER A 334 18.50 -10.90 5.95
N ASN A 335 19.68 -11.55 5.91
CA ASN A 335 20.69 -11.29 4.89
C ASN A 335 20.18 -11.66 3.49
N ASP A 336 19.33 -12.67 3.39
CA ASP A 336 18.65 -13.10 2.15
C ASP A 336 17.48 -12.20 1.77
N LYS A 337 17.28 -11.08 2.47
CA LYS A 337 16.25 -10.07 2.18
C LYS A 337 14.84 -10.66 2.20
N VAL A 338 14.53 -11.54 3.17
CA VAL A 338 13.18 -12.12 3.35
C VAL A 338 12.10 -11.03 3.56
N GLN A 339 12.53 -9.88 4.07
CA GLN A 339 11.70 -8.70 4.28
C GLN A 339 11.28 -7.97 3.00
N TYR A 340 11.84 -8.30 1.84
CA TYR A 340 11.43 -7.71 0.57
C TYR A 340 10.13 -8.33 0.10
N PHE A 341 9.25 -7.52 -0.50
CA PHE A 341 7.87 -7.93 -0.80
C PHE A 341 7.79 -9.22 -1.64
N LYS A 342 8.58 -9.30 -2.72
CA LYS A 342 8.69 -10.52 -3.53
C LYS A 342 9.04 -11.76 -2.69
N ASN A 343 10.11 -11.67 -1.90
CA ASN A 343 10.58 -12.78 -1.07
C ASN A 343 9.58 -13.14 0.04
N PHE A 344 8.90 -12.15 0.62
CA PHE A 344 7.82 -12.38 1.56
C PHE A 344 6.68 -13.18 0.91
N VAL A 345 6.23 -12.77 -0.27
CA VAL A 345 5.14 -13.45 -1.01
C VAL A 345 5.55 -14.85 -1.44
N GLU A 346 6.75 -15.04 -1.97
CA GLU A 346 7.23 -16.33 -2.50
C GLU A 346 7.67 -17.29 -1.39
N SER A 347 8.38 -16.80 -0.39
CA SER A 347 9.08 -17.63 0.59
C SER A 347 8.41 -17.68 1.97
N VAL A 348 7.62 -16.69 2.37
CA VAL A 348 7.06 -16.59 3.73
C VAL A 348 5.57 -16.91 3.77
N LEU A 349 4.79 -16.38 2.83
CA LEU A 349 3.37 -16.66 2.77
C LEU A 349 3.11 -18.16 2.50
N PRO A 350 2.01 -18.72 3.05
CA PRO A 350 1.61 -20.08 2.75
C PRO A 350 1.25 -20.24 1.27
N THR A 351 1.09 -21.48 0.82
CA THR A 351 0.51 -21.77 -0.50
C THR A 351 -0.91 -21.25 -0.58
N ILE A 352 -1.37 -20.94 -1.81
CA ILE A 352 -2.74 -20.54 -2.07
C ILE A 352 -3.69 -21.63 -1.55
N HIS A 353 -4.77 -21.21 -0.90
CA HIS A 353 -5.78 -22.14 -0.40
C HIS A 353 -6.41 -22.92 -1.57
N PRO A 354 -6.62 -24.25 -1.47
CA PRO A 354 -7.13 -25.07 -2.58
C PRO A 354 -8.38 -24.49 -3.24
N ASP A 355 -9.39 -24.09 -2.46
CA ASP A 355 -10.63 -23.49 -2.98
C ASP A 355 -10.39 -22.21 -3.81
N VAL A 356 -9.45 -21.37 -3.39
CA VAL A 356 -9.09 -20.14 -4.12
C VAL A 356 -8.34 -20.50 -5.41
N ALA A 357 -7.49 -21.52 -5.36
CA ALA A 357 -6.80 -22.03 -6.54
C ALA A 357 -7.77 -22.65 -7.56
N GLU A 358 -8.83 -23.32 -7.09
CA GLU A 358 -9.90 -23.86 -7.93
C GLU A 358 -10.66 -22.75 -8.65
N GLU A 359 -11.03 -21.67 -7.96
CA GLU A 359 -11.69 -20.49 -8.57
C GLU A 359 -10.87 -19.91 -9.74
N PHE A 360 -9.52 -19.88 -9.62
CA PHE A 360 -8.64 -19.43 -10.71
C PHE A 360 -8.48 -20.43 -11.86
N GLN A 361 -8.76 -21.72 -11.63
CA GLN A 361 -8.65 -22.78 -12.65
C GLN A 361 -9.97 -23.01 -13.40
N MET A 362 -11.07 -22.39 -12.96
CA MET A 362 -12.35 -22.49 -13.65
C MET A 362 -12.25 -21.88 -15.05
N GLN A 363 -12.48 -22.71 -16.07
CA GLN A 363 -12.59 -22.24 -17.44
C GLN A 363 -13.83 -21.36 -17.60
N PRO A 364 -13.80 -20.33 -18.46
CA PRO A 364 -15.00 -19.58 -18.80
C PRO A 364 -16.11 -20.53 -19.21
N VAL A 365 -17.30 -20.38 -18.63
CA VAL A 365 -18.43 -21.29 -18.88
C VAL A 365 -18.73 -21.40 -20.38
N ASN A 366 -18.55 -20.32 -21.14
CA ASN A 366 -18.70 -20.34 -22.60
C ASN A 366 -17.71 -21.25 -23.33
N GLU A 367 -16.49 -21.44 -22.82
CA GLU A 367 -15.53 -22.40 -23.39
C GLU A 367 -15.94 -23.83 -23.07
N LEU A 368 -16.43 -24.08 -21.86
CA LEU A 368 -16.96 -25.38 -21.45
C LEU A 368 -18.20 -25.75 -22.28
N ILE A 369 -19.12 -24.81 -22.47
CA ILE A 369 -20.31 -24.97 -23.32
C ILE A 369 -19.89 -25.28 -24.76
N LYS A 370 -18.96 -24.51 -25.33
CA LYS A 370 -18.48 -24.76 -26.70
C LYS A 370 -17.82 -26.13 -26.87
N LYS A 371 -17.03 -26.59 -25.89
CA LYS A 371 -16.42 -27.93 -25.92
C LYS A 371 -17.50 -29.01 -25.87
N PHE A 372 -18.46 -28.87 -24.96
CA PHE A 372 -19.58 -29.80 -24.82
C PHE A 372 -20.46 -29.85 -26.08
N GLU A 373 -20.79 -28.70 -26.66
CA GLU A 373 -21.59 -28.60 -27.90
C GLU A 373 -20.83 -29.07 -29.16
N ALA A 374 -19.49 -29.03 -29.16
CA ALA A 374 -18.67 -29.54 -30.24
C ALA A 374 -18.60 -31.07 -30.23
N GLU A 375 -18.50 -31.69 -29.05
CA GLU A 375 -18.51 -33.15 -28.88
C GLU A 375 -19.87 -33.76 -29.27
N ALA A 376 -20.98 -33.02 -29.11
CA ALA A 376 -22.32 -33.45 -29.49
C ALA A 376 -22.62 -33.40 -31.01
N LYS A 377 -21.69 -32.94 -31.86
CA LYS A 377 -21.85 -32.89 -33.33
C LYS A 377 -21.18 -34.05 -34.07
N ASP A 378 -20.42 -34.87 -33.36
CA ASP A 378 -19.71 -36.04 -33.90
C ASP A 378 -20.42 -37.38 -33.58
N GLU A 379 -21.62 -37.34 -33.01
CA GLU A 379 -22.60 -38.46 -32.92
C GLU A 379 -23.75 -38.26 -33.92
#